data_AF-W2T4I3-F1
#
_entry.id   AF-W2T4I3-F1
#
_cell.length_a   1.000
_cell.length_b   1.000
_cell.length_c   1.000
_cell.angle_alpha   90.00
_cell.angle_beta   90.00
_cell.angle_gamma   90.00
#
_symmetry.space_group_name_H-M   'P 1'
#
loop_
_entity.id
_entity.type
_entity.pdbx_description
1 polymer ?
#
loop_
_entity_poly.entity_id
_entity_poly.type
_entity_poly.pdbx_seq_one_letter_code
_entity_poly.pdbx_strand_id
1 'polypeptide(L)'
;MIEMTYIADVIGTRQLTTAALFMLSLGTCTFASTPLGLFSVITKQNTLMLAYMMLIFFVSLLSVVCGWLGFSLNKEVNSGVILQWMNNSFLNEYGNPEAISLTNAWDEMQRKVMLSVIYSLQY
;
A
#
# COMPACT_ATOMS: atom_id res chain seq x y z
N MET A 1 6.51 -0.71 -8.45
CA MET A 1 6.79 0.70 -8.10
C MET A 1 5.92 1.65 -8.91
N ILE A 2 5.82 1.48 -10.23
CA ILE A 2 5.03 2.32 -11.13
C ILE A 2 3.53 2.39 -10.72
N GLU A 3 2.90 1.26 -10.37
CA GLU A 3 1.49 1.24 -9.94
C GLU A 3 1.22 2.00 -8.63
N MET A 4 2.19 2.02 -7.70
CA MET A 4 2.04 2.71 -6.41
C MET A 4 2.10 4.23 -6.57
N THR A 5 2.85 4.72 -7.56
CA THR A 5 2.90 6.15 -7.88
C THR A 5 1.56 6.64 -8.44
N TYR A 6 0.88 5.83 -9.25
CA TYR A 6 -0.41 6.18 -9.84
C TYR A 6 -1.57 6.15 -8.83
N ILE A 7 -1.58 5.17 -7.92
CA ILE A 7 -2.59 5.10 -6.85
C ILE A 7 -2.39 6.24 -5.84
N ALA A 8 -1.14 6.64 -5.59
CA ALA A 8 -0.81 7.78 -4.73
C ALA A 8 -1.31 9.12 -5.28
N ASP A 9 -1.27 9.31 -6.60
CA ASP A 9 -1.74 10.52 -7.27
C ASP A 9 -3.28 10.63 -7.19
N VAL A 10 -3.99 9.50 -7.36
CA VAL A 10 -5.47 9.44 -7.33
C VAL A 10 -6.07 9.54 -5.92
N ILE A 11 -5.30 9.27 -4.87
CA ILE A 11 -5.78 9.29 -3.48
C ILE A 11 -5.39 10.61 -2.77
N GLY A 12 -4.46 11.38 -3.37
CA GLY A 12 -3.87 12.68 -2.98
C GLY A 12 -3.98 13.15 -1.53
N THR A 13 -3.78 12.21 -0.63
CA THR A 13 -3.51 12.46 0.78
C THR A 13 -2.18 11.80 1.08
N ARG A 14 -1.15 12.63 1.32
CA ARG A 14 0.24 12.19 1.60
C ARG A 14 0.28 11.12 2.70
N GLN A 15 -0.68 11.12 3.63
CA GLN A 15 -0.78 10.15 4.72
C GLN A 15 -1.20 8.74 4.24
N LEU A 16 -2.16 8.65 3.31
CA LEU A 16 -2.63 7.38 2.74
C LEU A 16 -1.55 6.73 1.89
N THR A 17 -0.87 7.50 1.04
CA THR A 17 0.29 7.04 0.27
C THR A 17 1.42 6.56 1.19
N THR A 18 1.70 7.33 2.26
CA THR A 18 2.76 6.98 3.21
C THR A 18 2.41 5.68 3.95
N ALA A 19 1.16 5.50 4.39
CA ALA A 19 0.71 4.26 5.02
C ALA A 19 0.81 3.05 4.06
N ALA A 20 0.42 3.22 2.79
CA ALA A 20 0.55 2.17 1.78
C ALA A 20 2.02 1.79 1.53
N LEU A 21 2.91 2.77 1.43
CA LEU A 21 4.36 2.54 1.29
C LEU A 21 4.96 1.83 2.51
N PHE A 22 4.54 2.21 3.72
CA PHE A 22 4.96 1.52 4.94
C PHE A 22 4.51 0.06 4.97
N MET A 23 3.24 -0.23 4.64
CA MET A 23 2.75 -1.61 4.57
C MET A 23 3.48 -2.44 3.50
N LEU A 24 3.74 -1.84 2.34
CA LEU A 24 4.48 -2.51 1.26
C LEU A 24 5.93 -2.80 1.69
N SER A 25 6.59 -1.84 2.34
CA SER A 25 7.95 -2.02 2.87
C SER A 25 8.01 -3.08 3.97
N LEU A 26 6.99 -3.16 4.85
CA LEU A 26 6.89 -4.19 5.87
C LEU A 26 6.73 -5.58 5.23
N GLY A 27 5.89 -5.67 4.19
CA GLY A 27 5.67 -6.88 3.41
C GLY A 27 6.95 -7.38 2.72
N THR A 28 7.73 -6.48 2.11
CA THR A 28 8.99 -6.89 1.46
C THR A 28 10.06 -7.28 2.47
N CYS A 29 10.17 -6.57 3.60
CA CYS A 29 11.10 -6.92 4.68
C CYS A 29 10.76 -8.29 5.30
N THR A 30 9.48 -8.57 5.56
CA THR A 30 9.02 -9.87 6.09
C THR A 30 9.29 -11.00 5.08
N PHE A 31 8.99 -10.77 3.80
CA PHE A 31 9.27 -11.77 2.75
C PHE A 31 10.77 -12.06 2.62
N ALA A 32 11.61 -11.03 2.62
CA ALA A 32 13.07 -11.17 2.57
C ALA A 32 13.65 -11.83 3.84
N SER A 33 13.03 -11.62 5.00
CA SER A 33 13.47 -12.23 6.27
C SER A 33 13.19 -13.74 6.35
N THR A 34 12.20 -14.25 5.60
CA THR A 34 11.80 -15.66 5.61
C THR A 34 12.94 -16.63 5.23
N PRO A 35 13.64 -16.46 4.09
CA PRO A 35 14.78 -17.32 3.75
C PRO A 35 15.96 -17.13 4.71
N LEU A 36 16.20 -15.91 5.22
CA LEU A 36 17.26 -15.62 6.20
C LEU A 36 17.02 -16.35 7.52
N GLY A 37 15.78 -16.46 7.98
CA GLY A 37 15.39 -17.21 9.16
C GLY A 37 15.66 -18.71 9.01
N LEU A 38 15.28 -19.29 7.88
CA LEU A 38 15.56 -20.70 7.57
C LEU A 38 17.08 -20.96 7.52
N PHE A 39 17.83 -20.07 6.87
CA PHE A 39 19.28 -20.20 6.76
C PHE A 39 19.98 -20.11 8.13
N SER A 40 19.51 -19.19 8.99
CA SER A 40 20.04 -19.02 10.35
C SER A 40 19.89 -20.27 11.21
N VAL A 41 18.82 -21.03 11.05
CA VAL A 41 18.61 -22.28 11.80
C VAL A 41 19.56 -23.38 11.32
N ILE A 42 19.81 -23.45 10.00
CA ILE A 42 20.64 -24.49 9.39
C ILE A 42 22.14 -24.29 9.72
N THR A 43 22.63 -23.04 9.69
CA THR A 43 24.07 -22.77 9.82
C THR A 43 24.61 -22.79 11.26
N LYS A 44 23.75 -22.84 12.30
CA LYS A 44 24.11 -22.85 13.74
C LYS A 44 25.14 -21.78 14.16
N GLN A 45 25.35 -20.74 13.36
CA GLN A 45 26.25 -19.64 13.69
C GLN A 45 25.51 -18.66 14.60
N ASN A 46 25.99 -18.51 15.83
CA ASN A 46 25.38 -17.65 16.85
C ASN A 46 25.19 -16.19 16.37
N THR A 47 26.12 -15.68 15.56
CA THR A 47 26.07 -14.31 15.03
C THR A 47 24.90 -14.10 14.05
N LEU A 48 24.63 -15.06 13.17
CA LEU A 48 23.51 -14.99 12.21
C LEU A 48 22.16 -15.06 12.92
N MET A 49 22.07 -15.88 13.96
CA MET A 49 20.86 -16.01 14.78
C MET A 49 20.55 -14.72 15.54
N LEU A 50 21.57 -14.08 16.14
CA LEU A 50 21.41 -12.83 16.86
C LEU A 50 21.01 -11.68 15.91
N ALA A 51 21.60 -11.62 14.72
CA ALA A 51 21.22 -10.66 13.68
C ALA A 51 19.77 -10.85 13.21
N TYR A 52 19.32 -12.10 13.03
CA TYR A 52 17.94 -12.41 12.66
C TYR A 52 16.95 -12.01 13.75
N MET A 53 17.25 -12.29 15.03
CA MET A 53 16.39 -11.88 16.15
C MET A 53 16.23 -10.35 16.23
N MET A 54 17.31 -9.60 16.02
CA MET A 54 17.25 -8.13 15.98
C MET A 54 16.40 -7.63 14.82
N LEU A 55 16.54 -8.23 13.63
CA LEU A 55 15.77 -7.84 12.45
C LEU A 55 14.26 -8.09 12.66
N ILE A 56 13.88 -9.25 13.20
CA ILE A 56 12.48 -9.57 13.52
C ILE A 56 11.92 -8.64 14.60
N PHE A 57 12.73 -8.23 15.58
CA PHE A 57 12.33 -7.25 16.58
C PHE A 57 11.96 -5.89 15.94
N PHE A 58 12.78 -5.38 15.02
CA PHE A 58 12.45 -4.14 14.28
C PHE A 58 11.19 -4.29 13.42
N VAL A 59 11.03 -5.43 12.74
CA VAL A 59 9.83 -5.73 11.95
C VAL A 59 8.57 -5.74 12.84
N SER A 60 8.68 -6.28 14.06
CA SER A 60 7.57 -6.28 15.02
C SER A 60 7.18 -4.86 15.43
N LEU A 61 8.15 -3.98 15.72
CA LEU A 61 7.87 -2.58 16.03
C LEU A 61 7.20 -1.84 14.85
N LEU A 62 7.69 -2.06 13.63
CA LEU A 62 7.11 -1.48 12.43
C LEU A 62 5.68 -1.99 12.17
N SER A 63 5.39 -3.24 12.54
CA SER A 63 4.05 -3.82 12.43
C SER A 63 3.03 -3.10 13.33
N VAL A 64 3.42 -2.72 14.55
CA VAL A 64 2.55 -1.92 15.46
C VAL A 64 2.21 -0.57 14.83
N VAL A 65 3.19 0.11 14.24
CA VAL A 65 2.99 1.39 13.55
C VAL A 65 2.09 1.22 12.31
N CYS A 66 2.30 0.16 11.52
CA CYS A 66 1.44 -0.15 10.37
C CYS A 66 0.00 -0.46 10.80
N GLY A 67 -0.20 -1.17 11.91
CA GLY A 67 -1.51 -1.46 12.47
C GLY A 67 -2.23 -0.19 12.92
N TRP A 68 -1.53 0.71 13.60
CA TRP A 68 -2.07 2.02 13.98
C TRP A 68 -2.47 2.86 12.76
N LEU A 69 -1.58 2.96 11.77
CA LEU A 69 -1.85 3.67 10.53
C LEU A 69 -3.04 3.06 9.78
N GLY A 70 -3.13 1.73 9.71
CA GLY A 70 -4.26 1.03 9.11
C GLY A 70 -5.59 1.33 9.82
N PHE A 71 -5.58 1.43 11.16
CA PHE A 71 -6.77 1.79 11.91
C PHE A 71 -7.20 3.24 11.66
N SER A 72 -6.23 4.17 11.60
CA SER A 72 -6.49 5.57 11.24
C SER A 72 -7.08 5.67 9.83
N LEU A 73 -6.51 4.92 8.88
CA LEU A 73 -7.00 4.83 7.51
C LEU A 73 -8.45 4.35 7.46
N ASN A 74 -8.75 3.27 8.18
CA ASN A 74 -10.09 2.68 8.19
C ASN A 74 -11.12 3.67 8.75
N LYS A 75 -10.74 4.45 9.77
CA LYS A 75 -11.58 5.52 10.30
C LYS A 75 -11.83 6.61 9.25
N GLU A 76 -10.81 6.99 8.48
CA GLU A 76 -10.90 8.03 7.46
C GLU A 76 -11.71 7.58 6.22
N VAL A 77 -11.53 6.32 5.79
CA VAL A 77 -12.37 5.66 4.77
C VAL A 77 -13.84 5.69 5.20
N ASN A 78 -14.13 5.24 6.42
CA ASN A 78 -15.50 5.12 6.91
C ASN A 78 -16.16 6.48 7.20
N SER A 79 -15.36 7.53 7.36
CA SER A 79 -15.84 8.91 7.57
C SER A 79 -16.32 9.61 6.29
N GLY A 80 -16.10 9.01 5.11
CA GLY A 80 -16.51 9.59 3.83
C GLY A 80 -15.59 10.70 3.30
N VAL A 81 -14.54 11.09 4.04
CA VAL A 81 -13.55 12.08 3.61
C VAL A 81 -12.85 11.64 2.32
N ILE A 82 -12.51 10.36 2.20
CA ILE A 82 -11.91 9.80 0.99
C ILE A 82 -12.88 9.88 -0.19
N LEU A 83 -14.18 9.61 0.03
CA LEU A 83 -15.20 9.70 -1.01
C LEU A 83 -15.35 11.15 -1.51
N GLN A 84 -15.36 12.11 -0.59
CA GLN A 84 -15.44 13.53 -0.92
C GLN A 84 -14.19 14.00 -1.68
N TRP A 85 -13.00 13.53 -1.25
CA TRP A 85 -11.74 13.85 -1.90
C TRP A 85 -11.69 13.29 -3.33
N MET A 86 -12.06 12.01 -3.47
CA MET A 86 -12.14 11.32 -4.74
C MET A 86 -13.13 12.00 -5.71
N ASN A 87 -14.29 12.46 -5.21
CA ASN A 87 -15.24 13.23 -6.00
C ASN A 87 -14.68 14.59 -6.43
N ASN A 88 -13.95 15.27 -5.54
CA ASN A 88 -13.36 16.57 -5.83
C ASN A 88 -12.24 16.49 -6.89
N SER A 89 -11.40 15.45 -6.82
CA SER A 89 -10.36 15.19 -7.83
C SER A 89 -10.94 14.82 -9.18
N PHE A 90 -12.04 14.05 -9.21
CA PHE A 90 -12.74 13.75 -10.45
C PHE A 90 -13.38 15.00 -11.08
N LEU A 91 -14.00 15.86 -10.27
CA LEU A 91 -14.71 17.05 -10.79
C LEU A 91 -13.76 18.16 -11.24
N ASN A 92 -12.63 18.35 -10.58
CA ASN A 92 -11.78 19.53 -10.80
C ASN A 92 -10.49 19.24 -11.57
N GLU A 93 -9.96 18.01 -11.52
CA GLU A 93 -8.63 17.71 -12.04
C GLU A 93 -8.65 16.69 -13.18
N TYR A 94 -9.75 15.96 -13.36
CA TYR A 94 -9.92 15.03 -14.47
C TYR A 94 -10.03 15.75 -15.81
N GLY A 95 -9.19 15.39 -16.78
CA GLY A 95 -9.13 16.03 -18.10
C GLY A 95 -8.34 17.35 -18.13
N ASN A 96 -7.75 17.77 -17.01
CA ASN A 96 -6.86 18.93 -16.98
C ASN A 96 -5.51 18.59 -17.66
N PRO A 97 -5.04 19.35 -18.67
CA PRO A 97 -3.75 19.11 -19.33
C PRO A 97 -2.53 19.23 -18.40
N GLU A 98 -2.66 19.86 -17.23
CA GLU A 98 -1.58 19.93 -16.23
C GLU A 98 -1.47 18.66 -15.35
N ALA A 99 -2.52 17.83 -15.30
CA ALA A 99 -2.61 16.63 -14.44
C ALA A 99 -2.91 15.36 -15.25
N ILE A 100 -2.11 15.14 -16.30
CA ILE A 100 -2.24 13.97 -17.21
C ILE A 100 -2.09 12.64 -16.43
N SER A 101 -1.22 12.60 -15.41
CA SER A 101 -1.01 11.41 -14.58
C SER A 101 -2.26 10.99 -13.81
N LEU A 102 -3.04 11.97 -13.32
CA LEU A 102 -4.28 11.74 -12.59
C LEU A 102 -5.38 11.21 -13.51
N THR A 103 -5.50 11.77 -14.72
CA THR A 103 -6.50 11.33 -15.72
C THR A 103 -6.24 9.87 -16.13
N ASN A 104 -4.99 9.52 -16.44
CA ASN A 104 -4.61 8.13 -16.78
C ASN A 104 -4.88 7.15 -15.63
N ALA A 105 -4.66 7.56 -14.39
CA ALA A 105 -4.88 6.70 -13.24
C ALA A 105 -6.38 6.50 -12.95
N TRP A 106 -7.22 7.50 -13.23
CA TRP A 106 -8.67 7.37 -13.22
C TRP A 106 -9.20 6.44 -14.32
N ASP A 107 -8.70 6.57 -15.54
CA ASP A 107 -9.06 5.67 -16.66
C ASP A 107 -8.73 4.20 -16.33
N GLU A 108 -7.54 3.96 -15.78
CA GLU A 108 -7.08 2.63 -15.39
C GLU A 108 -7.94 2.04 -14.25
N MET A 109 -8.34 2.87 -13.27
CA MET A 109 -9.26 2.48 -12.19
C MET A 109 -10.63 2.09 -12.74
N GLN A 110 -11.22 2.93 -13.59
CA GLN A 110 -12.52 2.68 -14.22
C GLN A 110 -12.49 1.39 -15.05
N ARG A 111 -11.41 1.17 -15.81
CA ARG A 111 -11.18 -0.05 -16.59
C ARG A 111 -11.17 -1.30 -15.70
N LYS A 112 -10.45 -1.28 -14.58
CA LYS A 112 -10.37 -2.41 -13.64
C LYS A 112 -11.72 -2.70 -12.97
N VAL A 113 -12.46 -1.66 -12.55
CA VAL A 113 -13.79 -1.81 -11.94
C VAL A 113 -14.81 -2.34 -12.94
N MET A 114 -14.85 -1.78 -14.15
CA MET A 114 -15.76 -2.22 -15.20
C MET A 114 -15.51 -3.69 -15.58
N LEU A 115 -14.24 -4.10 -15.69
CA LEU A 115 -13.89 -5.50 -15.90
C LEU A 115 -14.40 -6.38 -14.75
N SER A 116 -14.19 -5.99 -13.50
CA SER A 116 -14.69 -6.73 -12.33
C SER A 116 -16.22 -6.90 -12.35
N VAL A 117 -16.97 -5.87 -12.77
CA VAL A 117 -18.43 -5.94 -12.89
C VAL A 117 -18.84 -6.90 -14.01
N ILE A 118 -18.19 -6.86 -15.16
CA ILE A 118 -18.44 -7.77 -16.28
C ILE A 118 -18.20 -9.23 -15.86
N TYR A 119 -17.11 -9.50 -15.12
CA TYR A 119 -16.84 -10.85 -14.60
C TYR A 119 -17.89 -11.32 -13.59
N SER A 120 -18.45 -10.42 -12.77
CA SER A 120 -19.52 -10.75 -11.83
C SER A 120 -20.89 -11.00 -12.47
N LEU A 121 -21.09 -10.56 -13.73
CA LEU A 121 -22.32 -10.78 -14.50
C LEU A 121 -22.28 -12.03 -15.38
N GLN A 122 -21.10 -12.66 -15.53
CA GLN A 122 -20.95 -13.93 -16.25
C GLN A 122 -21.12 -15.18 -15.36
N TYR A 123 -21.36 -14.99 -14.06
CA TYR A 123 -21.74 -16.02 -13.08
C TYR A 123 -23.14 -15.74 -12.53
#